data_AF-A0A3B9WWB9-F1
#
_entry.id   AF-A0A3B9WWB9-F1
#
_cell.length_a   1.000
_cell.length_b   1.000
_cell.length_c   1.000
_cell.angle_alpha   90.00
_cell.angle_beta   90.00
_cell.angle_gamma   90.00
#
_symmetry.space_group_name_H-M   'P 1'
#
loop_
_entity.id
_entity.type
_entity.pdbx_description
1 polymer ?
#
loop_
_entity_poly.entity_id
_entity_poly.type
_entity_poly.pdbx_seq_one_letter_code
_entity_poly.pdbx_strand_id
1 'polypeptide(L)'
;MSAVIPDGYRSVLGIRETQVAIKQVKDYFERALAGELNLTRVSAPLFVYPESGLNDNLNGIERPVSFGIREQDERRAEIVHSLAKWK
;
A
#
# COMPACT_ATOMS: atom_id res chain seq x y z
N MET A 1 17.52 10.35 3.43
CA MET A 1 17.99 11.11 2.25
C MET A 1 17.14 12.35 2.13
N SER A 2 17.73 13.53 2.09
CA SER A 2 17.01 14.76 1.75
C SER A 2 16.71 14.76 0.25
N ALA A 3 15.50 15.18 -0.12
CA ALA A 3 15.18 15.39 -1.53
C ALA A 3 16.08 16.50 -2.08
N VAL A 4 16.77 16.25 -3.19
CA VAL A 4 17.51 17.28 -3.93
C VAL A 4 16.52 17.97 -4.84
N ILE A 5 16.19 19.22 -4.55
CA ILE A 5 15.32 20.07 -5.38
C ILE A 5 16.24 20.96 -6.22
N PRO A 6 16.13 20.92 -7.57
CA PRO A 6 16.94 21.76 -8.44
C PRO A 6 16.73 23.25 -8.16
N ASP A 7 17.80 24.04 -8.32
CA ASP A 7 17.72 25.50 -8.21
C ASP A 7 16.70 26.06 -9.21
N GLY A 8 15.82 26.93 -8.73
CA GLY A 8 14.77 27.54 -9.54
C GLY A 8 13.58 26.62 -9.87
N TYR A 9 13.50 25.41 -9.30
CA TYR A 9 12.33 24.54 -9.48
C TYR A 9 11.04 25.23 -9.03
N ARG A 10 10.04 25.20 -9.91
CA ARG A 10 8.67 25.57 -9.60
C ARG A 10 7.78 24.41 -9.97
N SER A 11 6.94 23.98 -9.04
CA SER A 11 5.92 22.98 -9.35
C SER A 11 4.99 23.54 -10.43
N VAL A 12 4.79 22.75 -11.48
CA VAL A 12 3.85 23.10 -12.56
C VAL A 12 2.41 23.11 -12.05
N LEU A 13 2.12 22.26 -11.06
CA LEU A 13 0.79 22.11 -10.44
C LEU A 13 0.76 22.69 -9.04
N GLY A 14 -0.35 23.32 -8.67
CA GLY A 14 -0.66 23.64 -7.28
C GLY A 14 -0.90 22.39 -6.44
N ILE A 15 -1.00 22.54 -5.12
CA ILE A 15 -1.22 21.40 -4.19
C ILE A 15 -2.51 20.64 -4.54
N ARG A 16 -3.61 21.37 -4.75
CA ARG A 16 -4.91 20.78 -5.10
C ARG A 16 -4.85 20.04 -6.44
N GLU A 17 -4.26 20.67 -7.45
CA GLU A 17 -4.10 20.07 -8.78
C GLU A 17 -3.22 18.82 -8.73
N THR A 18 -2.17 18.84 -7.91
CA THR A 18 -1.31 17.67 -7.66
C THR A 18 -2.11 16.52 -7.08
N GLN A 19 -2.98 16.75 -6.08
CA GLN A 19 -3.84 15.70 -5.53
C GLN A 19 -4.82 15.14 -6.57
N VAL A 20 -5.40 16.01 -7.41
CA VAL A 20 -6.26 15.58 -8.52
C VAL A 20 -5.48 14.72 -9.52
N ALA A 21 -4.28 15.16 -9.91
CA ALA A 21 -3.42 14.43 -10.84
C ALA A 21 -3.00 13.05 -10.29
N ILE A 22 -2.65 12.95 -8.99
CA ILE A 22 -2.34 11.67 -8.34
C ILE A 22 -3.53 10.72 -8.44
N LYS A 23 -4.75 11.20 -8.17
CA LYS A 23 -5.96 10.38 -8.30
C LYS A 23 -6.18 9.93 -9.74
N GLN A 24 -6.07 10.85 -10.70
CA GLN A 24 -6.26 10.55 -12.12
C GLN A 24 -5.31 9.46 -12.61
N VAL A 25 -4.02 9.55 -12.26
CA VAL A 25 -3.01 8.54 -12.63
C VAL A 25 -3.34 7.17 -12.02
N LYS A 26 -3.68 7.13 -10.73
CA LYS A 26 -4.03 5.88 -10.03
C LYS A 26 -5.26 5.22 -10.65
N ASP A 27 -6.32 5.99 -10.84
CA ASP A 27 -7.59 5.52 -11.42
C ASP A 27 -7.42 5.02 -12.86
N TYR A 28 -6.62 5.72 -13.66
CA TYR A 28 -6.35 5.35 -15.05
C TYR A 28 -5.60 4.01 -15.12
N PHE A 29 -4.49 3.89 -14.39
CA PHE A 29 -3.67 2.69 -14.43
C PHE A 29 -4.42 1.47 -13.90
N GLU A 30 -5.20 1.62 -12.82
CA GLU A 30 -6.02 0.55 -12.28
C GLU A 30 -6.99 -0.02 -13.33
N ARG A 31 -7.73 0.83 -14.05
CA ARG A 31 -8.67 0.41 -15.09
C ARG A 31 -7.97 -0.20 -16.29
N ALA A 32 -6.86 0.41 -16.74
CA ALA A 32 -6.10 -0.09 -17.88
C ALA A 32 -5.52 -1.48 -17.58
N LEU A 33 -4.87 -1.65 -16.42
CA LEU A 33 -4.29 -2.92 -16.00
C LEU A 33 -5.36 -4.02 -15.87
N ALA A 34 -6.53 -3.68 -15.31
CA ALA A 34 -7.64 -4.61 -15.18
C ALA A 34 -8.17 -5.07 -16.55
N GLY A 35 -8.30 -4.16 -17.52
CA GLY A 35 -8.73 -4.47 -18.87
C GLY A 35 -7.74 -5.36 -19.64
N GLU A 36 -6.46 -4.98 -19.65
CA GLU A 36 -5.42 -5.68 -20.42
C GLU A 36 -5.13 -7.09 -19.88
N LEU A 37 -5.26 -7.30 -18.57
CA LEU A 37 -4.96 -8.58 -17.92
C LEU A 37 -6.21 -9.37 -17.49
N ASN A 38 -7.41 -8.89 -17.85
CA ASN A 38 -8.69 -9.47 -17.43
C ASN A 38 -8.78 -9.70 -15.90
N LEU A 39 -8.38 -8.71 -15.12
CA LEU A 39 -8.38 -8.77 -13.66
C LEU A 39 -9.64 -8.13 -13.07
N THR A 40 -10.15 -8.72 -12.00
CA THR A 40 -11.22 -8.12 -11.20
C THR A 40 -10.65 -7.52 -9.93
N ARG A 41 -11.00 -6.27 -9.62
CA ARG A 41 -10.62 -5.63 -8.35
C ARG A 41 -11.33 -6.33 -7.19
N VAL A 42 -10.56 -6.67 -6.15
CA VAL A 42 -11.06 -7.22 -4.88
C VAL A 42 -10.58 -6.38 -3.70
N SER A 43 -11.33 -6.42 -2.60
CA SER A 43 -10.92 -5.79 -1.33
C SER A 43 -9.86 -6.66 -0.64
N ALA A 44 -8.79 -6.02 -0.17
CA ALA A 44 -7.67 -6.70 0.50
C ALA A 44 -7.59 -6.34 1.99
N PRO A 45 -7.06 -7.24 2.84
CA PRO A 45 -6.82 -6.95 4.24
C PRO A 45 -5.72 -5.90 4.43
N LEU A 46 -5.87 -5.04 5.43
CA LEU A 46 -4.83 -4.07 5.84
C LEU A 46 -3.86 -4.64 6.87
N PHE A 47 -4.33 -5.60 7.66
CA PHE A 47 -3.57 -6.33 8.65
C PHE A 47 -4.08 -7.76 8.75
N VAL A 48 -3.23 -8.67 9.19
CA VAL A 48 -3.52 -10.10 9.34
C VAL A 48 -3.00 -10.60 10.68
N TYR A 49 -3.50 -11.75 11.11
CA TYR A 49 -2.92 -12.45 12.26
C TYR A 49 -1.61 -13.15 11.85
N PRO A 50 -0.55 -13.09 12.66
CA PRO A 50 0.72 -13.73 12.34
C PRO A 50 0.58 -15.23 12.04
N GLU A 51 -0.27 -15.93 12.79
CA GLU A 51 -0.53 -17.36 12.66
C GLU A 51 -1.32 -17.74 11.40
N SER A 52 -1.91 -16.77 10.70
CA SER A 52 -2.62 -17.04 9.44
C SER A 52 -1.67 -17.41 8.29
N GLY A 53 -0.39 -17.05 8.39
CA GLY A 53 0.60 -17.25 7.33
C GLY A 53 0.38 -16.38 6.07
N LEU A 54 -0.63 -15.51 6.07
CA LEU A 54 -1.02 -14.70 4.91
C LEU A 54 -0.10 -13.49 4.68
N ASN A 55 0.67 -13.06 5.69
CA ASN A 55 1.62 -11.96 5.52
C ASN A 55 2.85 -12.41 4.73
N ASP A 56 3.33 -11.54 3.87
CA ASP A 56 4.58 -11.73 3.17
C ASP A 56 5.77 -11.39 4.09
N ASN A 57 6.64 -12.37 4.31
CA ASN A 57 7.78 -12.22 5.20
C ASN A 57 9.02 -11.68 4.46
N LEU A 58 8.92 -11.36 3.17
CA LEU A 58 10.03 -10.87 2.35
C LEU A 58 11.25 -11.79 2.48
N ASN A 59 12.40 -11.28 2.95
CA ASN A 59 13.62 -12.07 3.17
C ASN A 59 13.68 -12.74 4.55
N GLY A 60 12.65 -12.54 5.39
CA GLY A 60 12.55 -13.08 6.75
C GLY A 60 13.33 -12.29 7.80
N ILE A 61 14.00 -11.20 7.42
CA ILE A 61 14.77 -10.34 8.33
C ILE A 61 13.97 -9.09 8.70
N GLU A 62 13.12 -8.62 7.78
CA GLU A 62 12.25 -7.48 7.95
C GLU A 62 11.17 -7.78 9.00
N ARG A 63 11.01 -6.88 9.98
CA ARG A 63 10.02 -7.05 11.05
C ARG A 63 8.72 -6.32 10.69
N PRO A 64 7.56 -7.00 10.66
CA PRO A 64 6.29 -6.36 10.41
C PRO A 64 5.89 -5.43 11.57
N VAL A 65 5.23 -4.33 11.21
CA VAL A 65 4.61 -3.44 12.20
C VAL A 65 3.48 -4.22 12.87
N SER A 66 3.62 -4.45 14.18
CA SER A 66 2.69 -5.25 14.98
C SER A 66 1.99 -4.38 16.01
N PHE A 67 0.73 -4.69 16.31
CA PHE A 67 -0.08 -4.01 17.34
C PHE A 67 -1.07 -4.98 17.99
N GLY A 68 -1.55 -4.63 19.19
CA GLY A 68 -2.62 -5.34 19.89
C GLY A 68 -3.99 -4.79 19.50
N ILE A 69 -4.97 -5.67 19.31
CA ILE A 69 -6.38 -5.28 19.13
C ILE A 69 -7.05 -5.30 20.50
N ARG A 70 -7.36 -4.12 21.03
CA ARG A 70 -7.90 -3.94 22.39
C ARG A 70 -9.18 -4.74 22.63
N GLU A 71 -10.09 -4.77 21.65
CA GLU A 71 -11.36 -5.50 21.71
C GLU A 71 -11.19 -7.02 21.60
N GLN A 72 -9.97 -7.51 21.43
CA GLN A 72 -9.61 -8.93 21.34
C GLN A 72 -8.52 -9.28 22.36
N ASP A 73 -8.61 -8.74 23.58
CA ASP A 73 -7.67 -9.00 24.66
C ASP A 73 -6.20 -8.78 24.25
N GLU A 74 -5.95 -7.67 23.54
CA GLU A 74 -4.63 -7.31 23.00
C GLU A 74 -4.06 -8.34 22.02
N ARG A 75 -4.93 -9.12 21.33
CA ARG A 75 -4.49 -10.09 20.31
C ARG A 75 -3.65 -9.38 19.26
N ARG A 76 -2.48 -9.97 18.97
CA ARG A 76 -1.50 -9.42 18.05
C ARG A 76 -1.98 -9.50 16.60
N ALA A 77 -1.92 -8.38 15.88
CA ALA A 77 -2.06 -8.30 14.44
C ALA A 77 -0.83 -7.63 13.82
N GLU A 78 -0.60 -7.90 12.54
CA GLU A 78 0.53 -7.37 11.76
C GLU A 78 0.03 -6.62 10.54
N ILE A 79 0.57 -5.42 10.29
CA ILE A 79 0.37 -4.71 9.04
C ILE A 79 0.94 -5.55 7.90
N VAL A 80 0.16 -5.68 6.83
CA VAL A 80 0.56 -6.42 5.64
C VAL A 80 1.74 -5.72 4.97
N HIS A 81 2.85 -6.44 4.75
CA HIS A 81 3.96 -5.94 3.92
C HIS A 81 3.58 -5.97 2.43
N SER A 82 3.02 -7.10 2.01
CA SER A 82 2.55 -7.34 0.65
C SER A 82 1.47 -8.44 0.68
N LEU A 83 0.63 -8.47 -0.34
CA LEU A 83 -0.45 -9.46 -0.49
C LEU A 83 0.01 -10.68 -1.31
N ALA A 84 1.31 -10.96 -1.42
CA ALA A 84 1.84 -12.01 -2.30
C ALA A 84 1.34 -13.41 -1.95
N LYS A 85 1.17 -13.74 -0.66
CA LYS A 85 0.63 -15.03 -0.21
C LYS A 85 -0.89 -15.07 -0.10
N TRP A 86 -1.55 -13.90 -0.12
CA TRP A 86 -3.00 -13.79 0.02
C TRP A 86 -3.73 -13.91 -1.31
N LYS A 87 -3.15 -13.37 -2.39
CA LYS A 87 -3.67 -13.47 -3.76
C LYS A 87 -3.50 -14.87 -4.31
#